data_AF-A0A7C3ULG7-F1
#
_entry.id   AF-A0A7C3ULG7-F1
#
_cell.length_a   1.000
_cell.length_b   1.000
_cell.length_c   1.000
_cell.angle_alpha   90.00
_cell.angle_beta   90.00
_cell.angle_gamma   90.00
#
_symmetry.space_group_name_H-M   'P 1'
#
loop_
_entity.id
_entity.type
_entity.pdbx_description
1 polymer ?
#
loop_
_entity_poly.entity_id
_entity_poly.type
_entity_poly.pdbx_seq_one_letter_code
_entity_poly.pdbx_strand_id
1 'polypeptide(L)'
;MQLQRQSDKTPILIEPILELGAGGEARIYALRHDTSYVAKIYHEPTDEKAQKLLVMLSNPPYDPMASVGHTSIAWPSDLLSNNGKIVGFLMPRVIGMKPIIDFYNPGARRRLSPLFNYLYLHRTARNLASAFRALHESGYVIGDVNESNILVSETS
;
A
#
# COMPACT_ATOMS: atom_id res chain seq x y z
N MET A 1 -16.05 11.74 -7.35
CA MET A 1 -17.09 11.20 -6.45
C MET A 1 -16.78 11.61 -5.01
N GLN A 2 -17.78 11.81 -4.17
CA GLN A 2 -17.57 12.12 -2.75
C GLN A 2 -17.81 10.87 -1.92
N LEU A 3 -16.84 10.52 -1.08
CA LEU A 3 -16.89 9.41 -0.13
C LEU A 3 -16.83 9.95 1.30
N GLN A 4 -17.07 9.10 2.29
CA GLN A 4 -16.96 9.46 3.70
C GLN A 4 -16.01 8.50 4.40
N ARG A 5 -15.07 9.05 5.19
CA ARG A 5 -14.27 8.27 6.13
C ARG A 5 -15.16 7.60 7.16
N GLN A 6 -14.85 6.37 7.54
CA GLN A 6 -15.67 5.66 8.51
C GLN A 6 -15.43 6.17 9.93
N SER A 7 -14.19 6.54 10.25
CA SER A 7 -13.76 6.97 11.59
C SER A 7 -14.42 8.25 12.09
N ASP A 8 -14.43 9.31 11.28
CA ASP A 8 -14.83 10.67 11.68
C ASP A 8 -15.97 11.26 10.82
N LYS A 9 -16.45 10.50 9.82
CA LYS A 9 -17.45 10.92 8.81
C LYS A 9 -17.00 12.10 7.95
N THR A 10 -15.72 12.46 7.98
CA THR A 10 -15.18 13.53 7.15
C THR A 10 -15.34 13.14 5.68
N PRO A 11 -15.88 14.05 4.85
CA PRO A 11 -15.99 13.78 3.43
C PRO A 11 -14.61 13.79 2.76
N ILE A 12 -14.39 12.86 1.85
CA ILE A 12 -13.22 12.82 0.97
C ILE A 12 -13.68 12.92 -0.48
N LEU A 13 -13.12 13.88 -1.20
CA LEU A 13 -13.34 14.02 -2.62
C LEU A 13 -12.34 13.15 -3.38
N ILE A 14 -12.86 12.24 -4.20
CA ILE A 14 -12.10 11.42 -5.13
C ILE A 14 -12.24 12.02 -6.52
N GLU A 15 -11.11 12.43 -7.07
CA GLU A 15 -11.03 13.08 -8.38
C GLU A 15 -10.43 12.13 -9.41
N PRO A 16 -11.12 11.85 -10.53
CA PRO A 16 -10.59 10.93 -11.55
C PRO A 16 -9.23 11.35 -12.12
N ILE A 17 -8.94 12.66 -12.17
CA ILE A 17 -7.66 13.19 -12.66
C ILE A 17 -6.48 12.87 -11.73
N LEU A 18 -6.75 12.47 -10.48
CA LEU A 18 -5.75 12.10 -9.48
C LEU A 18 -5.56 10.58 -9.37
N GLU A 19 -6.01 9.81 -10.37
CA GLU A 19 -5.75 8.38 -10.45
C GLU A 19 -4.25 8.11 -10.60
N LEU A 20 -3.71 7.30 -9.69
CA LEU A 20 -2.31 6.86 -9.71
C LEU A 20 -2.13 5.54 -10.45
N GLY A 21 -3.18 4.73 -10.52
CA GLY A 21 -3.18 3.47 -11.24
C GLY A 21 -4.44 2.65 -11.01
N ALA A 22 -4.66 1.69 -11.89
CA ALA A 22 -5.75 0.73 -11.83
C ALA A 22 -5.18 -0.69 -11.89
N GLY A 23 -5.57 -1.52 -10.92
CA GLY A 23 -5.35 -2.97 -10.95
C GLY A 23 -6.64 -3.70 -11.34
N GLY A 24 -6.58 -5.03 -11.35
CA GLY A 24 -7.75 -5.88 -11.67
C GLY A 24 -8.91 -5.72 -10.69
N GLU A 25 -8.65 -5.37 -9.43
CA GLU A 25 -9.68 -5.32 -8.38
C GLU A 25 -10.09 -3.91 -7.96
N ALA A 26 -9.22 -2.91 -8.17
CA ALA A 26 -9.38 -1.58 -7.61
C ALA A 26 -8.61 -0.51 -8.37
N ARG A 27 -8.97 0.75 -8.13
CA ARG A 27 -8.22 1.95 -8.53
C ARG A 27 -7.61 2.61 -7.31
N ILE A 28 -6.45 3.24 -7.50
CA ILE A 28 -5.74 4.01 -6.48
C ILE A 28 -5.78 5.48 -6.86
N TYR A 29 -6.20 6.34 -5.94
CA TYR A 29 -6.29 7.78 -6.12
C TYR A 29 -5.43 8.52 -5.10
N ALA A 30 -4.71 9.53 -5.55
CA ALA A 30 -4.15 10.53 -4.66
C ALA A 30 -5.28 11.43 -4.11
N LEU A 31 -5.07 11.97 -2.91
CA LEU A 31 -5.98 12.95 -2.33
C LEU A 31 -5.39 14.37 -2.51
N ARG A 32 -6.25 15.33 -2.86
CA ARG A 32 -5.83 16.72 -3.13
C ARG A 32 -5.31 17.43 -1.88
N HIS A 33 -5.93 17.19 -0.73
CA HIS A 33 -5.69 17.93 0.50
C HIS A 33 -4.82 17.18 1.53
N ASP A 34 -4.53 15.90 1.28
CA ASP A 34 -3.66 15.10 2.15
C ASP A 34 -2.80 14.16 1.30
N THR A 35 -1.52 14.53 1.14
CA THR A 35 -0.59 13.75 0.33
C THR A 35 0.00 12.56 1.07
N SER A 36 -0.30 12.38 2.36
CA SER A 36 0.21 11.29 3.19
C SER A 36 -0.49 9.97 2.91
N TYR A 37 -1.68 10.01 2.29
CA TYR A 37 -2.51 8.85 2.01
C TYR A 37 -2.89 8.75 0.54
N VAL A 38 -3.31 7.54 0.16
CA VAL A 38 -4.02 7.26 -1.08
C VAL A 38 -5.31 6.52 -0.76
N ALA A 39 -6.32 6.74 -1.59
CA ALA A 39 -7.57 5.99 -1.54
C ALA A 39 -7.51 4.82 -2.52
N LYS A 40 -7.66 3.59 -2.01
CA LYS A 40 -7.88 2.40 -2.83
C LYS A 40 -9.38 2.10 -2.87
N ILE A 41 -9.97 2.12 -4.06
CA ILE A 41 -11.41 1.98 -4.29
C ILE A 41 -11.65 0.75 -5.15
N TYR A 42 -12.45 -0.19 -4.67
CA TYR A 42 -12.77 -1.41 -5.41
C TYR A 42 -13.67 -1.11 -6.61
N HIS A 43 -13.44 -1.79 -7.74
CA HIS A 43 -14.36 -1.73 -8.87
C HIS A 43 -15.71 -2.35 -8.50
N GLU A 44 -15.66 -3.49 -7.80
CA GLU A 44 -16.83 -4.23 -7.33
C GLU A 44 -16.75 -4.44 -5.81
N PRO A 45 -17.34 -3.54 -5.00
CA PRO A 45 -17.36 -3.66 -3.55
C PRO A 45 -18.42 -4.70 -3.10
N THR A 46 -17.98 -5.66 -2.29
CA THR A 46 -18.81 -6.73 -1.71
C THR A 46 -18.76 -6.68 -0.19
N ASP A 47 -19.77 -7.27 0.46
CA ASP A 47 -19.82 -7.32 1.93
C ASP A 47 -18.68 -8.16 2.51
N GLU A 48 -18.21 -9.17 1.78
CA GLU A 48 -17.01 -9.94 2.14
C GLU A 48 -15.75 -9.06 2.16
N LYS A 49 -15.54 -8.22 1.12
CA LYS A 49 -14.42 -7.26 1.10
C LYS A 49 -14.53 -6.26 2.24
N ALA A 50 -15.73 -5.78 2.54
CA ALA A 50 -15.98 -4.88 3.66
C ALA A 50 -15.64 -5.53 5.01
N GLN A 51 -16.09 -6.78 5.23
CA GLN A 51 -15.81 -7.53 6.45
C GLN A 51 -14.31 -7.79 6.61
N LYS A 52 -13.62 -8.15 5.53
CA LYS A 52 -12.16 -8.30 5.52
C LYS A 52 -11.46 -7.01 5.94
N LEU A 53 -11.86 -5.87 5.38
CA LEU A 53 -11.30 -4.56 5.74
C LEU A 53 -11.53 -4.19 7.21
N LEU A 54 -12.70 -4.49 7.76
CA LEU A 54 -13.00 -4.27 9.18
C LEU A 54 -12.07 -5.08 10.08
N VAL A 55 -11.82 -6.35 9.74
CA VAL A 55 -10.88 -7.22 10.46
C VAL A 55 -9.46 -6.68 10.37
N MET A 56 -9.02 -6.27 9.17
CA MET A 56 -7.69 -5.69 8.96
C MET A 56 -7.49 -4.40 9.77
N LEU A 57 -8.47 -3.51 9.79
CA LEU A 57 -8.36 -2.24 10.52
C LEU A 57 -8.34 -2.45 12.05
N SER A 58 -9.07 -3.46 12.54
CA SER A 58 -9.14 -3.77 13.97
C SER A 58 -7.91 -4.51 14.50
N ASN A 59 -7.10 -5.11 13.61
CA ASN A 59 -5.96 -5.96 13.98
C ASN A 59 -4.73 -5.64 13.09
N PRO A 60 -4.21 -4.41 13.10
CA PRO A 60 -3.07 -4.07 12.26
C PRO A 60 -1.83 -4.89 12.67
N PRO A 61 -1.03 -5.38 11.71
CA PRO A 61 0.25 -6.02 12.03
C PRO A 61 1.23 -4.99 12.58
N TYR A 62 2.23 -5.47 13.31
CA TYR A 62 3.37 -4.64 13.69
C TYR A 62 4.14 -4.19 12.44
N ASP A 63 4.43 -2.90 12.29
CA ASP A 63 5.31 -2.40 11.21
C ASP A 63 6.77 -2.39 11.70
N PRO A 64 7.66 -3.24 11.12
CA PRO A 64 9.05 -3.34 11.54
C PRO A 64 9.86 -2.05 11.44
N MET A 65 9.48 -1.12 10.55
CA MET A 65 10.23 0.10 10.27
C MET A 65 9.49 1.38 10.70
N ALA A 66 8.34 1.25 11.39
CA ALA A 66 7.60 2.42 11.88
C ALA A 66 8.46 3.34 12.76
N SER A 67 9.36 2.78 13.57
CA SER A 67 10.26 3.54 14.46
C SER A 67 11.26 4.44 13.74
N VAL A 68 11.55 4.15 12.46
CA VAL A 68 12.46 4.95 11.62
C VAL A 68 11.70 5.77 10.57
N GLY A 69 10.38 5.90 10.71
CA GLY A 69 9.54 6.71 9.83
C GLY A 69 9.34 6.12 8.43
N HIS A 70 9.63 4.84 8.23
CA HIS A 70 9.46 4.16 6.96
C HIS A 70 8.30 3.18 7.04
N THR A 71 7.32 3.31 6.14
CA THR A 71 6.20 2.38 6.05
C THR A 71 6.64 1.08 5.40
N SER A 72 6.67 -0.03 6.14
CA SER A 72 7.01 -1.35 5.57
C SER A 72 5.81 -2.01 4.90
N ILE A 73 4.61 -1.70 5.39
CA ILE A 73 3.36 -2.33 4.97
C ILE A 73 2.34 -1.21 4.77
N ALA A 74 1.86 -1.03 3.54
CA ALA A 74 0.79 -0.08 3.22
C ALA A 74 -0.58 -0.63 3.70
N TRP A 75 -0.74 -0.72 5.02
CA TRP A 75 -1.94 -1.28 5.66
C TRP A 75 -3.12 -0.29 5.62
N PRO A 76 -4.39 -0.77 5.60
CA PRO A 76 -5.55 0.10 5.76
C PRO A 76 -5.48 0.91 7.05
N SER A 77 -5.75 2.21 6.92
CA SER A 77 -5.74 3.20 8.02
C SER A 77 -7.13 3.77 8.30
N ASP A 78 -8.03 3.71 7.32
CA ASP A 78 -9.44 4.08 7.47
C ASP A 78 -10.26 3.45 6.35
N LEU A 79 -11.56 3.28 6.56
CA LEU A 79 -12.46 2.76 5.54
C LEU A 79 -13.19 3.90 4.86
N LEU A 80 -13.46 3.73 3.57
CA LEU A 80 -14.20 4.69 2.76
C LEU A 80 -15.58 4.13 2.46
N SER A 81 -16.59 4.92 2.78
CA SER A 81 -17.99 4.57 2.57
C SER A 81 -18.66 5.49 1.56
N ASN A 82 -19.62 4.93 0.83
CA ASN A 82 -20.55 5.65 -0.04
C ASN A 82 -21.96 5.23 0.36
N ASN A 83 -22.79 6.18 0.81
CA ASN A 83 -24.16 5.91 1.27
C ASN A 83 -24.25 4.75 2.28
N GLY A 84 -23.31 4.68 3.23
CA GLY A 84 -23.25 3.64 4.26
C GLY A 84 -22.61 2.32 3.84
N LYS A 85 -22.32 2.10 2.55
CA LYS A 85 -21.61 0.91 2.07
C LYS A 85 -20.11 1.16 2.01
N ILE A 86 -19.29 0.26 2.55
CA ILE A 86 -17.83 0.32 2.42
C ILE A 86 -17.44 -0.01 0.98
N VAL A 87 -16.71 0.90 0.33
CA VAL A 87 -16.31 0.79 -1.09
C VAL A 87 -14.79 0.78 -1.28
N GLY A 88 -14.03 1.05 -0.23
CA GLY A 88 -12.58 1.16 -0.29
C GLY A 88 -11.98 1.53 1.05
N PHE A 89 -10.73 1.98 1.01
CA PHE A 89 -9.98 2.35 2.21
C PHE A 89 -8.87 3.34 1.91
N LEU A 90 -8.39 4.02 2.95
CA LEU A 90 -7.17 4.82 2.95
C LEU A 90 -5.99 3.97 3.38
N MET A 91 -4.84 4.15 2.74
CA MET A 91 -3.57 3.57 3.16
C MET A 91 -2.43 4.59 2.99
N PRO A 92 -1.32 4.45 3.72
CA PRO A 92 -0.18 5.35 3.57
C PRO A 92 0.30 5.42 2.13
N ARG A 93 0.62 6.63 1.67
CA ARG A 93 1.18 6.87 0.35
C ARG A 93 2.68 6.66 0.39
N VAL A 94 3.16 5.70 -0.40
CA VAL A 94 4.60 5.51 -0.65
C VAL A 94 5.01 6.36 -1.86
N ILE A 95 5.94 7.28 -1.68
CA ILE A 95 6.42 8.22 -2.71
C ILE A 95 7.91 8.00 -2.95
N GLY A 96 8.35 8.16 -4.20
CA GLY A 96 9.77 8.11 -4.54
C GLY A 96 10.38 6.71 -4.53
N MET A 97 9.55 5.67 -4.55
CA MET A 97 9.97 4.27 -4.56
C MET A 97 9.66 3.64 -5.90
N LYS A 98 10.47 2.64 -6.27
CA LYS A 98 10.35 1.92 -7.54
C LYS A 98 9.94 0.46 -7.30
N PRO A 99 9.26 -0.19 -8.25
CA PRO A 99 8.95 -1.62 -8.15
C PRO A 99 10.21 -2.46 -7.93
N ILE A 100 10.11 -3.51 -7.11
CA ILE A 100 11.26 -4.34 -6.74
C ILE A 100 11.96 -4.98 -7.96
N ILE A 101 11.23 -5.21 -9.06
CA ILE A 101 11.78 -5.73 -10.32
C ILE A 101 12.85 -4.83 -10.93
N ASP A 102 12.75 -3.52 -10.78
CA ASP A 102 13.75 -2.58 -11.27
C ASP A 102 15.11 -2.78 -10.59
N PHE A 103 15.11 -3.40 -9.40
CA PHE A 103 16.30 -3.67 -8.60
C PHE A 103 16.80 -5.10 -8.78
N TYR A 104 15.99 -6.14 -8.63
CA TYR A 104 16.55 -7.50 -8.72
C TYR A 104 16.91 -7.89 -10.17
N ASN A 105 16.25 -7.32 -11.18
CA ASN A 105 16.60 -7.55 -12.58
C ASN A 105 17.92 -6.84 -12.92
N PRO A 106 19.00 -7.56 -13.27
CA PRO A 106 20.30 -6.93 -13.50
C PRO A 106 20.32 -5.92 -14.65
N GLY A 107 19.51 -6.13 -15.69
CA GLY A 107 19.42 -5.24 -16.84
C GLY A 107 18.70 -3.94 -16.49
N ALA A 108 17.54 -4.04 -15.84
CA ALA A 108 16.80 -2.87 -15.37
C ALA A 108 17.63 -2.08 -14.35
N ARG A 109 18.24 -2.76 -13.37
CA ARG A 109 19.07 -2.14 -12.33
C ARG A 109 20.22 -1.33 -12.91
N ARG A 110 20.98 -1.90 -13.86
CA ARG A 110 22.09 -1.19 -14.52
C ARG A 110 21.65 0.09 -15.23
N ARG A 111 20.41 0.14 -15.73
CA ARG A 111 19.88 1.29 -16.46
C ARG A 111 19.21 2.32 -15.55
N LEU A 112 18.39 1.86 -14.60
CA LEU A 112 17.48 2.70 -13.81
C LEU A 112 18.04 3.09 -12.44
N SER A 113 18.89 2.24 -11.86
CA SER A 113 19.45 2.40 -10.50
C SER A 113 20.90 1.86 -10.45
N PRO A 114 21.83 2.40 -11.26
CA PRO A 114 23.19 1.84 -11.43
C PRO A 114 24.03 1.82 -10.15
N LEU A 115 23.72 2.68 -9.18
CA LEU A 115 24.40 2.75 -7.88
C LEU A 115 23.90 1.70 -6.87
N PHE A 116 22.81 0.99 -7.20
CA PHE A 116 22.23 -0.03 -6.34
C PHE A 116 23.09 -1.32 -6.39
N ASN A 117 24.00 -1.45 -5.44
CA ASN A 117 24.92 -2.59 -5.35
C ASN A 117 24.33 -3.78 -4.57
N TYR A 118 25.12 -4.86 -4.45
CA TYR A 118 24.70 -6.09 -3.77
C TYR A 118 24.34 -5.90 -2.29
N LEU A 119 24.96 -4.95 -1.57
CA LEU A 119 24.60 -4.67 -0.18
C LEU A 119 23.15 -4.19 -0.09
N TYR A 120 22.72 -3.33 -1.00
CA TYR A 120 21.34 -2.85 -1.04
C TYR A 120 20.36 -3.98 -1.40
N LEU A 121 20.73 -4.91 -2.31
CA LEU A 121 19.90 -6.09 -2.60
C LEU A 121 19.67 -6.95 -1.34
N HIS A 122 20.72 -7.20 -0.57
CA HIS A 122 20.60 -7.96 0.68
C HIS A 122 19.75 -7.22 1.72
N ARG A 123 19.88 -5.88 1.82
CA ARG A 123 19.01 -5.07 2.70
C ARG A 123 17.55 -5.14 2.26
N THR A 124 17.26 -4.99 0.97
CA THR A 124 15.90 -5.13 0.44
C THR A 124 15.32 -6.51 0.73
N ALA A 125 16.09 -7.58 0.51
CA ALA A 125 15.65 -8.95 0.81
C ALA A 125 15.36 -9.14 2.31
N ARG A 126 16.21 -8.60 3.19
CA ARG A 126 16.00 -8.62 4.64
C ARG A 126 14.75 -7.85 5.06
N ASN A 127 14.56 -6.64 4.53
CA ASN A 127 13.41 -5.79 4.85
C ASN A 127 12.10 -6.44 4.39
N LEU A 128 12.09 -7.01 3.18
CA LEU A 128 10.96 -7.77 2.65
C LEU A 128 10.63 -8.98 3.54
N ALA A 129 11.63 -9.78 3.89
CA ALA A 129 11.46 -10.92 4.78
C ALA A 129 10.94 -10.51 6.18
N SER A 130 11.40 -9.36 6.69
CA SER A 130 10.92 -8.82 7.97
C SER A 130 9.46 -8.38 7.90
N ALA A 131 9.04 -7.74 6.80
CA ALA A 131 7.64 -7.36 6.60
C ALA A 131 6.73 -8.61 6.47
N PHE A 132 7.19 -9.63 5.74
CA PHE A 132 6.47 -10.91 5.61
C PHE A 132 6.33 -11.60 6.96
N ARG A 133 7.42 -11.66 7.74
CA ARG A 133 7.38 -12.23 9.08
C ARG A 133 6.36 -11.52 9.96
N ALA A 134 6.33 -10.19 9.97
CA ALA A 134 5.39 -9.43 10.78
C ALA A 134 3.92 -9.69 10.40
N LEU A 135 3.64 -9.86 9.11
CA LEU A 135 2.32 -10.28 8.62
C LEU A 135 1.95 -11.68 9.11
N HIS A 136 2.86 -12.64 8.94
CA HIS A 136 2.64 -14.04 9.32
C HIS A 136 2.50 -14.22 10.84
N GLU A 137 3.28 -13.50 11.65
CA GLU A 137 3.17 -13.49 13.11
C GLU A 137 1.82 -12.94 13.59
N SER A 138 1.20 -12.07 12.79
CA SER A 138 -0.15 -11.55 13.03
C SER A 138 -1.26 -12.47 12.47
N GLY A 139 -0.90 -13.65 11.95
CA GLY A 139 -1.83 -14.63 11.40
C GLY A 139 -2.30 -14.34 9.97
N TYR A 140 -1.71 -13.36 9.28
CA TYR A 140 -2.06 -13.04 7.89
C TYR A 140 -1.27 -13.89 6.90
N VAL A 141 -1.93 -14.29 5.82
CA VAL A 141 -1.29 -14.93 4.66
C VAL A 141 -1.32 -13.98 3.48
N ILE A 142 -0.17 -13.82 2.82
CA ILE A 142 -0.04 -12.96 1.63
C ILE A 142 -0.38 -13.79 0.39
N GLY A 143 -1.59 -13.59 -0.15
CA GLY A 143 -2.08 -14.37 -1.28
C GLY A 143 -1.57 -13.92 -2.66
N ASP A 144 -1.15 -12.66 -2.80
CA ASP A 144 -0.72 -12.05 -4.07
C ASP A 144 0.66 -11.40 -3.92
N VAL A 145 1.70 -12.22 -3.96
CA VAL A 145 3.09 -11.77 -3.96
C VAL A 145 3.52 -11.54 -5.41
N ASN A 146 3.60 -10.28 -5.83
CA ASN A 146 4.08 -9.89 -7.15
C ASN A 146 5.03 -8.69 -7.09
N GLU A 147 5.80 -8.49 -8.15
CA GLU A 147 6.83 -7.47 -8.24
C GLU A 147 6.31 -6.03 -8.29
N SER A 148 5.04 -5.83 -8.64
CA SER A 148 4.41 -4.50 -8.72
C SER A 148 3.83 -4.05 -7.38
N ASN A 149 3.53 -5.00 -6.47
CA ASN A 149 3.03 -4.75 -5.12
C ASN A 149 4.16 -4.40 -4.12
N ILE A 150 5.42 -4.65 -4.48
CA ILE A 150 6.58 -4.38 -3.61
C ILE A 150 7.34 -3.18 -4.14
N LEU A 151 7.34 -2.10 -3.36
CA LEU A 151 8.06 -0.87 -3.65
C LEU A 151 9.33 -0.77 -2.81
N VAL A 152 10.41 -0.31 -3.43
CA VAL A 152 11.75 -0.25 -2.84
C VAL A 152 12.34 1.13 -2.99
N SER A 153 12.95 1.61 -1.91
CA SER A 153 13.74 2.84 -1.88
C SER A 153 15.12 2.62 -2.49
N GLU A 154 15.65 3.62 -3.19
CA GLU A 154 17.03 3.57 -3.67
C GLU A 154 18.07 3.81 -2.58
N THR A 155 17.67 4.37 -1.43
CA THR A 155 18.59 4.93 -0.43
C THR A 155 18.40 4.36 0.98
N SER A 156 17.42 3.47 1.18
CA SER A 156 17.01 2.96 2.51
C SER A 156 17.35 1.49 2.70
#